data_AF-A0A431JY89-F1
#
_entry.id   AF-A0A431JY89-F1
#
_cell.length_a   1.000
_cell.length_b   1.000
_cell.length_c   1.000
_cell.angle_alpha   90.00
_cell.angle_beta   90.00
_cell.angle_gamma   90.00
#
_symmetry.space_group_name_H-M   'P 1'
#
loop_
_entity.id
_entity.type
_entity.pdbx_description
1 polymer ?
#
loop_
_entity_poly.entity_id
_entity_poly.type
_entity_poly.pdbx_seq_one_letter_code
_entity_poly.pdbx_strand_id
1 'polypeptide(L)'
;MDCPACANPVQVYDTVLFVRKVLQQYFAQQDEIKRLRASQAPAATTSSQAVAAAPLATLDIHNTDQLASEEWHLQIVTWFQRRQIQVRPSLEAVNTTGFFDEIAVEIGDNYGLLGDVVEKIRWGQQKDVPHFSLKLGERSQKDGQAINAFCKRLYEHTFLAKYFYQKQDKIGRATIQSVPAIRSFFAGEWLEWYALMKLLAFFQQTGRPFSCTRNLSVVFPNEDLHELDVFFLIDGNTPICVECKTGEFRQDIDKYLKLRKRLGVDRSQFILCCTGLTDEQATGLSGMYELTFVNPTGLSAHIAKLF
;
A
#
# COMPACT_ATOMS: atom_id res chain seq x y z
N MET A 1 26.97 34.28 -25.14
CA MET A 1 25.72 34.93 -25.59
C MET A 1 25.19 35.70 -24.41
N ASP A 2 24.69 36.91 -24.63
CA ASP A 2 24.18 37.74 -23.54
C ASP A 2 22.75 37.33 -23.20
N CYS A 3 22.42 37.34 -21.92
CA CYS A 3 21.08 36.97 -21.46
C CYS A 3 20.05 37.97 -22.03
N PRO A 4 18.98 37.51 -22.72
CA PRO A 4 18.00 38.42 -23.32
C PRO A 4 17.17 39.21 -22.29
N ALA A 5 17.21 38.83 -21.01
CA ALA A 5 16.48 39.50 -19.93
C ALA A 5 17.30 40.56 -19.18
N CYS A 6 18.63 40.41 -19.09
CA CYS A 6 19.46 41.30 -18.27
C CYS A 6 20.79 41.72 -18.90
N ALA A 7 21.04 41.34 -20.17
CA ALA A 7 22.21 41.68 -20.98
C ALA A 7 23.59 41.30 -20.40
N ASN A 8 23.64 40.60 -19.26
CA ASN A 8 24.90 40.09 -18.74
C ASN A 8 25.43 38.94 -19.61
N PRO A 9 26.76 38.83 -19.78
CA PRO A 9 27.37 37.73 -20.50
C PRO A 9 27.15 36.42 -19.74
N VAL A 10 26.49 35.45 -20.39
CA VAL A 10 26.24 34.12 -19.82
C VAL A 10 26.96 33.07 -20.67
N GLN A 11 27.59 32.12 -19.98
CA GLN A 11 28.17 30.94 -20.60
C GLN A 11 27.02 30.00 -21.00
N VAL A 12 26.72 29.96 -22.30
CA VAL A 12 25.71 29.06 -22.87
C VAL A 12 26.41 27.74 -23.19
N TYR A 13 26.07 26.71 -22.42
CA TYR A 13 26.56 25.36 -22.67
C TYR A 13 25.70 24.66 -23.71
N ASP A 14 26.35 23.90 -24.60
CA ASP A 14 25.65 23.04 -25.54
C ASP A 14 24.87 21.97 -24.76
N THR A 15 23.56 22.19 -24.65
CA THR A 15 22.65 21.32 -23.90
C THR A 15 22.59 19.93 -24.53
N VAL A 16 22.80 19.81 -25.83
CA VAL A 16 22.82 18.53 -26.54
C VAL A 16 24.07 17.74 -26.16
N LEU A 17 25.23 18.40 -26.06
CA LEU A 17 26.46 17.76 -25.61
C LEU A 17 26.38 17.33 -24.14
N PHE A 18 25.79 18.16 -23.27
CA PHE A 18 25.57 17.83 -21.87
C PHE A 18 24.62 16.62 -21.72
N VAL A 19 23.45 16.65 -22.37
CA VAL A 19 22.48 15.53 -22.33
C VAL A 19 23.10 14.24 -22.88
N ARG A 20 23.90 14.33 -23.96
CA ARG A 20 24.62 13.16 -24.50
C ARG A 20 25.60 12.57 -23.48
N LYS A 21 26.33 13.41 -22.74
CA LYS A 21 27.26 12.95 -21.70
C LYS A 21 26.56 12.34 -20.49
N VAL A 22 25.43 12.91 -20.07
CA VAL A 22 24.59 12.34 -19.01
C VAL A 22 24.03 10.98 -19.41
N LEU A 23 23.49 10.84 -20.63
CA LEU A 23 23.00 9.56 -21.13
C LEU A 23 24.13 8.53 -21.26
N GLN A 24 25.32 8.95 -21.71
CA GLN A 24 26.49 8.07 -21.78
C GLN A 24 26.89 7.53 -20.40
N GLN A 25 26.88 8.37 -19.36
CA GLN A 25 27.15 7.94 -17.98
C GLN A 25 26.04 7.04 -17.43
N TYR A 26 24.77 7.35 -17.72
CA TYR A 26 23.63 6.55 -17.30
C TYR A 26 23.70 5.11 -17.84
N PHE A 27 23.96 4.94 -19.14
CA PHE A 27 24.09 3.61 -19.74
C PHE A 27 25.31 2.85 -19.22
N ALA A 28 26.45 3.52 -19.03
CA ALA A 28 27.63 2.90 -18.44
C ALA A 28 27.37 2.37 -17.02
N GLN A 29 26.62 3.14 -16.20
CA GLN A 29 26.22 2.71 -14.86
C GLN A 29 25.21 1.56 -14.90
N GLN A 30 24.25 1.56 -15.83
CA GLN A 30 23.34 0.43 -16.01
C GLN A 30 24.06 -0.86 -16.38
N ASP A 31 25.06 -0.79 -17.26
CA ASP A 31 25.86 -1.94 -17.66
C ASP A 31 26.75 -2.45 -16.52
N GLU A 32 27.32 -1.54 -15.72
CA GLU A 32 28.07 -1.88 -14.50
C GLU A 32 27.17 -2.60 -13.48
N ILE A 33 25.94 -2.10 -13.25
CA ILE A 33 24.96 -2.73 -12.36
C ILE A 33 24.57 -4.12 -12.86
N LYS A 34 24.31 -4.27 -14.17
CA LYS A 34 24.03 -5.59 -14.76
C LYS A 34 25.20 -6.55 -14.57
N ARG A 35 26.43 -6.08 -14.75
CA ARG A 35 27.64 -6.89 -14.58
C ARG A 35 27.83 -7.31 -13.13
N LEU A 36 27.65 -6.40 -12.16
CA LEU A 36 27.75 -6.70 -10.73
C LEU A 36 26.67 -7.71 -10.30
N ARG A 37 25.43 -7.54 -10.76
CA ARG A 37 24.33 -8.50 -10.54
C ARG A 37 24.65 -9.88 -11.13
N ALA A 38 25.20 -9.93 -12.34
CA ALA A 38 25.64 -11.20 -12.95
C ALA A 38 26.83 -11.84 -12.22
N SER A 39 27.66 -11.05 -11.52
CA SER A 39 28.80 -11.53 -10.74
C SER A 39 28.41 -12.02 -9.34
N GLN A 40 27.22 -11.65 -8.86
CA GLN A 40 26.65 -12.08 -7.58
C GLN A 40 25.67 -13.26 -7.72
N ALA A 41 25.41 -13.74 -8.94
CA ALA A 41 24.61 -14.94 -9.15
C ALA A 41 25.37 -16.17 -8.61
N PRO A 42 24.81 -16.93 -7.63
CA PRO A 42 25.41 -18.19 -7.21
C PRO A 42 25.38 -19.19 -8.37
N ALA A 43 26.44 -19.99 -8.51
CA ALA A 43 26.48 -21.09 -9.45
C ALA A 43 25.29 -22.04 -9.21
N ALA A 44 24.51 -22.30 -10.26
CA ALA A 44 23.34 -23.16 -10.21
C ALA A 44 23.75 -24.60 -9.89
N THR A 45 23.52 -25.03 -8.65
CA THR A 45 23.53 -26.44 -8.28
C THR A 45 22.13 -27.00 -8.55
N THR A 46 22.00 -27.76 -9.62
CA THR A 46 20.82 -28.59 -9.86
C THR A 46 20.75 -29.70 -8.81
N SER A 47 19.90 -29.51 -7.80
CA SER A 47 19.38 -30.60 -6.99
C SER A 47 17.90 -30.36 -6.70
N SER A 48 17.07 -31.18 -7.34
CA SER A 48 15.66 -31.38 -7.00
C SER A 48 15.57 -31.88 -5.56
N GLN A 49 15.27 -30.99 -4.61
CA GLN A 49 14.77 -31.35 -3.29
C GLN A 49 13.67 -30.37 -2.89
N ALA A 50 12.59 -30.92 -2.35
CA ALA A 50 11.39 -30.22 -1.90
C ALA A 50 11.76 -28.98 -1.08
N VAL A 51 11.20 -27.84 -1.48
CA VAL A 51 11.37 -26.57 -0.78
C VAL A 51 10.74 -26.73 0.61
N ALA A 52 11.59 -26.93 1.60
CA ALA A 52 11.21 -27.02 3.00
C ALA A 52 10.48 -25.74 3.42
N ALA A 53 9.40 -25.90 4.18
CA ALA A 53 8.49 -24.87 4.70
C ALA A 53 9.12 -23.90 5.74
N ALA A 54 10.42 -23.63 5.66
CA ALA A 54 11.17 -22.83 6.62
C ALA A 54 11.39 -21.31 6.31
N PRO A 55 11.01 -20.70 5.15
CA PRO A 55 11.23 -19.25 4.95
C PRO A 55 10.25 -18.32 5.69
N LEU A 56 8.98 -18.72 5.86
CA LEU A 56 7.94 -17.79 6.36
C LEU A 56 7.99 -17.56 7.87
N ALA A 57 8.38 -18.58 8.65
CA ALA A 57 8.34 -18.52 10.11
C ALA A 57 9.41 -17.60 10.72
N THR A 58 10.47 -17.29 9.98
CA THR A 58 11.58 -16.43 10.42
C THR A 58 11.60 -15.07 9.74
N LEU A 59 10.65 -14.79 8.83
CA LEU A 59 10.54 -13.53 8.13
C LEU A 59 10.08 -12.41 9.10
N ASP A 60 10.83 -11.33 9.21
CA ASP A 60 10.33 -10.13 9.89
C ASP A 60 9.40 -9.35 8.95
N ILE A 61 8.08 -9.59 9.07
CA ILE A 61 7.09 -8.94 8.19
C ILE A 61 7.04 -7.41 8.39
N HIS A 62 7.55 -6.88 9.50
CA HIS A 62 7.54 -5.46 9.82
C HIS A 62 8.78 -4.70 9.34
N ASN A 63 9.75 -5.40 8.75
CA ASN A 63 10.95 -4.80 8.21
C ASN A 63 11.63 -5.73 7.20
N THR A 64 11.02 -5.87 6.02
CA THR A 64 11.56 -6.75 4.98
C THR A 64 11.35 -6.22 3.56
N ASP A 65 12.37 -6.44 2.73
CA ASP A 65 12.34 -6.27 1.27
C ASP A 65 12.31 -7.62 0.53
N GLN A 66 12.33 -8.76 1.24
CA GLN A 66 12.35 -10.10 0.64
C GLN A 66 11.10 -10.38 -0.20
N LEU A 67 9.99 -9.71 0.14
CA LEU A 67 8.73 -9.76 -0.58
C LEU A 67 8.77 -8.99 -1.91
N ALA A 68 9.70 -8.05 -2.07
CA ALA A 68 9.82 -7.15 -3.21
C ALA A 68 10.71 -7.71 -4.34
N SER A 69 10.56 -9.00 -4.66
CA SER A 69 11.35 -9.69 -5.70
C SER A 69 10.49 -10.30 -6.80
N GLU A 70 11.06 -10.50 -7.99
CA GLU A 70 10.35 -11.18 -9.09
C GLU A 70 10.01 -12.62 -8.71
N GLU A 71 10.93 -13.29 -8.00
CA GLU A 71 10.77 -14.65 -7.51
C GLU A 71 9.58 -14.78 -6.55
N TRP A 72 9.40 -13.81 -5.65
CA TRP A 72 8.25 -13.76 -4.73
C TRP A 72 6.92 -13.71 -5.49
N HIS A 73 6.86 -12.91 -6.57
CA HIS A 73 5.65 -12.66 -7.34
C HIS A 73 5.36 -13.72 -8.41
N LEU A 74 6.30 -14.62 -8.70
CA LEU A 74 6.20 -15.60 -9.78
C LEU A 74 4.95 -16.49 -9.68
N GLN A 75 4.56 -16.89 -8.48
CA GLN A 75 3.36 -17.73 -8.28
C GLN A 75 2.08 -16.98 -8.64
N ILE A 76 1.98 -15.69 -8.28
CA ILE A 76 0.85 -14.83 -8.64
C ILE A 76 0.78 -14.70 -10.17
N VAL A 77 1.90 -14.34 -10.80
CA VAL A 77 1.99 -14.20 -12.27
C VAL A 77 1.54 -15.50 -12.96
N THR A 78 2.05 -16.65 -12.50
CA THR A 78 1.70 -17.96 -13.06
C THR A 78 0.21 -18.29 -12.89
N TRP A 79 -0.39 -17.96 -11.74
CA TRP A 79 -1.80 -18.22 -11.46
C TRP A 79 -2.73 -17.43 -12.38
N PHE A 80 -2.40 -16.18 -12.69
CA PHE A 80 -3.13 -15.34 -13.65
C PHE A 80 -2.90 -15.78 -15.09
N GLN A 81 -1.67 -16.14 -15.47
CA GLN A 81 -1.35 -16.64 -16.81
C GLN A 81 -2.14 -17.90 -17.18
N ARG A 82 -2.32 -18.84 -16.24
CA ARG A 82 -3.17 -20.04 -16.43
C ARG A 82 -4.64 -19.70 -16.75
N ARG A 83 -5.08 -18.49 -16.41
CA ARG A 83 -6.42 -17.96 -16.69
C ARG A 83 -6.44 -17.02 -17.90
N GLN A 84 -5.35 -16.99 -18.68
CA GLN A 84 -5.16 -16.08 -19.82
C GLN A 84 -5.29 -14.60 -19.45
N ILE A 85 -4.92 -14.24 -18.21
CA ILE A 85 -4.91 -12.87 -17.73
C ILE A 85 -3.46 -12.45 -17.56
N GLN A 86 -3.08 -11.31 -18.13
CA GLN A 86 -1.76 -10.73 -17.94
C GLN A 86 -1.77 -9.88 -16.67
N VAL A 87 -0.69 -9.93 -15.89
CA VAL A 87 -0.53 -9.07 -14.72
C VAL A 87 0.84 -8.40 -14.71
N ARG A 88 0.92 -7.24 -14.07
CA ARG A 88 2.18 -6.50 -13.83
C ARG A 88 2.25 -6.16 -12.33
N PRO A 89 2.95 -6.98 -11.54
CA PRO A 89 3.14 -6.71 -10.12
C PRO A 89 3.96 -5.45 -9.88
N SER A 90 3.60 -4.68 -8.85
CA SER A 90 4.45 -3.60 -8.34
C SER A 90 5.32 -4.17 -7.22
N LEU A 91 6.57 -4.51 -7.52
CA LEU A 91 7.46 -5.23 -6.59
C LEU A 91 7.61 -4.49 -5.25
N GLU A 92 7.86 -3.18 -5.29
CA GLU A 92 8.06 -2.36 -4.09
C GLU A 92 6.78 -2.14 -3.27
N ALA A 93 5.60 -2.49 -3.79
CA ALA A 93 4.33 -2.24 -3.10
C ALA A 93 4.09 -3.15 -1.89
N VAL A 94 5.01 -4.09 -1.63
CA VAL A 94 5.05 -4.98 -0.46
C VAL A 94 6.34 -4.83 0.36
N ASN A 95 7.14 -3.80 0.09
CA ASN A 95 8.35 -3.51 0.86
C ASN A 95 7.98 -2.86 2.21
N THR A 96 8.26 -3.54 3.31
CA THR A 96 7.91 -3.10 4.68
C THR A 96 9.08 -2.49 5.43
N THR A 97 10.19 -2.16 4.77
CA THR A 97 11.35 -1.49 5.42
C THR A 97 11.10 -0.03 5.81
N GLY A 98 9.95 0.53 5.41
CA GLY A 98 9.53 1.90 5.71
C GLY A 98 8.69 2.01 6.99
N PHE A 99 7.86 3.05 7.02
CA PHE A 99 6.96 3.34 8.15
C PHE A 99 5.47 3.31 7.74
N PHE A 100 5.17 3.00 6.47
CA PHE A 100 3.79 3.04 5.96
C PHE A 100 2.92 1.94 6.56
N ASP A 101 3.50 0.76 6.74
CA ASP A 101 2.87 -0.42 7.30
C ASP A 101 2.51 -0.22 8.79
N GLU A 102 3.45 0.25 9.62
CA GLU A 102 3.18 0.49 11.05
C GLU A 102 2.12 1.58 11.27
N ILE A 103 2.18 2.68 10.51
CA ILE A 103 1.22 3.77 10.62
C ILE A 103 -0.15 3.31 10.10
N ALA A 104 -0.20 2.50 9.04
CA ALA A 104 -1.43 1.92 8.54
C ALA A 104 -2.09 0.98 9.54
N VAL A 105 -1.32 0.12 10.21
CA VAL A 105 -1.79 -0.75 11.29
C VAL A 105 -2.37 0.09 12.43
N GLU A 106 -1.66 1.12 12.87
CA GLU A 106 -2.14 2.01 13.94
C GLU A 106 -3.46 2.71 13.56
N ILE A 107 -3.56 3.24 12.35
CA ILE A 107 -4.78 3.88 11.84
C ILE A 107 -5.93 2.88 11.80
N GLY A 108 -5.74 1.71 11.20
CA GLY A 108 -6.83 0.75 11.00
C GLY A 108 -7.33 0.12 12.30
N ASP A 109 -6.43 -0.17 13.25
CA ASP A 109 -6.80 -0.72 14.57
C ASP A 109 -7.53 0.32 15.45
N ASN A 110 -7.35 1.61 15.17
CA ASN A 110 -7.91 2.70 15.96
C ASN A 110 -8.73 3.68 15.12
N TYR A 111 -9.32 3.23 14.01
CA TYR A 111 -9.91 4.14 13.02
C TYR A 111 -11.05 5.00 13.59
N GLY A 112 -11.86 4.44 14.50
CA GLY A 112 -12.92 5.20 15.18
C GLY A 112 -12.40 6.39 16.01
N LEU A 113 -11.15 6.34 16.47
CA LEU A 113 -10.49 7.42 17.21
C LEU A 113 -9.63 8.32 16.31
N LEU A 114 -8.92 7.74 15.36
CA LEU A 114 -7.91 8.43 14.54
C LEU A 114 -8.45 8.94 13.20
N GLY A 115 -9.63 8.50 12.76
CA GLY A 115 -10.22 8.85 11.47
C GLY A 115 -10.36 10.35 11.23
N ASP A 116 -10.73 11.12 12.27
CA ASP A 116 -10.81 12.59 12.20
C ASP A 116 -9.46 13.25 11.89
N VAL A 117 -8.34 12.67 12.36
CA VAL A 117 -6.99 13.18 12.08
C VAL A 117 -6.61 12.86 10.64
N VAL A 118 -6.85 11.61 10.22
CA VAL A 118 -6.60 11.14 8.85
C VAL A 118 -7.35 12.00 7.84
N GLU A 119 -8.64 12.27 8.08
CA GLU A 119 -9.45 13.08 7.18
C GLU A 119 -9.02 14.55 7.16
N LYS A 120 -8.59 15.12 8.30
CA LYS A 120 -8.02 16.48 8.31
C LYS A 120 -6.75 16.58 7.47
N ILE A 121 -5.88 15.57 7.53
CA ILE A 121 -4.67 15.53 6.71
C ILE A 121 -5.05 15.40 5.23
N ARG A 122 -5.88 14.42 4.88
CA ARG A 122 -6.35 14.18 3.51
C ARG A 122 -7.01 15.43 2.91
N TRP A 123 -7.95 16.03 3.63
CA TRP A 123 -8.64 17.25 3.20
C TRP A 123 -7.66 18.40 3.00
N GLY A 124 -6.72 18.59 3.92
CA GLY A 124 -5.71 19.64 3.80
C GLY A 124 -4.77 19.42 2.61
N GLN A 125 -4.40 18.17 2.30
CA GLN A 125 -3.65 17.83 1.10
C GLN A 125 -4.44 18.07 -0.19
N GLN A 126 -5.75 17.80 -0.20
CA GLN A 126 -6.62 18.02 -1.37
C GLN A 126 -6.94 19.49 -1.65
N LYS A 127 -7.03 20.30 -0.58
CA LYS A 127 -7.35 21.73 -0.67
C LYS A 127 -6.12 22.64 -0.60
N ASP A 128 -4.93 22.04 -0.57
CA ASP A 128 -3.66 22.73 -0.36
C ASP A 128 -3.70 23.67 0.86
N VAL A 129 -4.35 23.23 1.93
CA VAL A 129 -4.39 23.90 3.24
C VAL A 129 -3.28 23.31 4.11
N PRO A 130 -2.18 24.04 4.37
CA PRO A 130 -0.96 23.45 4.92
C PRO A 130 -1.00 23.16 6.43
N HIS A 131 -2.04 23.61 7.15
CA HIS A 131 -2.11 23.52 8.60
C HIS A 131 -3.48 23.07 9.07
N PHE A 132 -3.50 22.33 10.17
CA PHE A 132 -4.74 22.07 10.92
C PHE A 132 -4.49 22.11 12.43
N SER A 133 -5.58 22.24 13.18
CA SER A 133 -5.55 22.22 14.64
C SER A 133 -6.50 21.15 15.18
N LEU A 134 -6.09 20.52 16.28
CA LEU A 134 -6.84 19.52 17.02
C LEU A 134 -7.13 20.06 18.42
N LYS A 135 -8.42 20.25 18.74
CA LYS A 135 -8.85 20.68 20.06
C LYS A 135 -8.91 19.50 21.02
N LEU A 136 -7.76 19.11 21.55
CA LEU A 136 -7.64 17.93 22.42
C LEU A 136 -8.32 18.16 23.78
N GLY A 137 -8.47 19.41 24.21
CA GLY A 137 -9.21 19.76 25.42
C GLY A 137 -10.71 19.47 25.40
N GLU A 138 -11.31 19.32 24.21
CA GLU A 138 -12.73 18.96 24.03
C GLU A 138 -12.95 17.43 23.97
N ARG A 139 -11.88 16.62 24.05
CA ARG A 139 -11.92 15.15 24.06
C ARG A 139 -11.76 14.61 25.48
N SER A 140 -12.06 13.33 25.66
CA SER A 140 -11.69 12.63 26.91
C SER A 140 -10.16 12.68 27.10
N GLN A 141 -9.69 12.63 28.34
CA GLN A 141 -8.25 12.67 28.62
C GLN A 141 -7.49 11.53 27.91
N LYS A 142 -8.09 10.33 27.89
CA LYS A 142 -7.52 9.16 27.22
C LYS A 142 -7.39 9.39 25.71
N ASP A 143 -8.47 9.85 25.07
CA ASP A 143 -8.50 10.07 23.62
C ASP A 143 -7.58 11.21 23.21
N GLY A 144 -7.58 12.32 23.97
CA GLY A 144 -6.69 13.45 23.73
C GLY A 144 -5.21 13.06 23.83
N GLN A 145 -4.85 12.20 24.78
CA GLN A 145 -3.48 11.67 24.90
C GLN A 145 -3.11 10.74 23.75
N ALA A 146 -4.01 9.83 23.36
CA ALA A 146 -3.79 8.90 22.25
C ALA A 146 -3.62 9.65 20.91
N ILE A 147 -4.51 10.60 20.60
CA ILE A 147 -4.42 11.43 19.39
C ILE A 147 -3.13 12.25 19.39
N ASN A 148 -2.74 12.83 20.53
CA ASN A 148 -1.50 13.59 20.64
C ASN A 148 -0.27 12.71 20.41
N ALA A 149 -0.26 11.47 20.92
CA ALA A 149 0.82 10.52 20.71
C ALA A 149 0.92 10.10 19.24
N PHE A 150 -0.23 9.81 18.60
CA PHE A 150 -0.27 9.51 17.17
C PHE A 150 0.28 10.65 16.31
N CYS A 151 -0.12 11.91 16.57
CA CYS A 151 0.39 13.04 15.80
C CYS A 151 1.90 13.29 16.02
N LYS A 152 2.44 12.96 17.20
CA LYS A 152 3.90 12.97 17.42
C LYS A 152 4.60 11.90 16.59
N ARG A 153 4.09 10.67 16.57
CA ARG A 153 4.61 9.61 15.70
C ARG A 153 4.59 9.99 14.24
N LEU A 154 3.46 10.55 13.75
CA LEU A 154 3.38 11.05 12.37
C LEU A 154 4.46 12.11 12.08
N TYR A 155 4.82 12.96 13.03
CA TYR A 155 5.92 13.91 12.86
C TYR A 155 7.29 13.23 12.90
N GLU A 156 7.53 12.31 13.84
CA GLU A 156 8.78 11.55 13.98
C GLU A 156 9.08 10.73 12.71
N HIS A 157 8.05 10.13 12.09
CA HIS A 157 8.15 9.36 10.85
C HIS A 157 7.89 10.20 9.59
N THR A 158 7.88 11.53 9.70
CA THR A 158 7.78 12.49 8.57
C THR A 158 6.48 12.51 7.76
N PHE A 159 5.41 11.87 8.24
CA PHE A 159 4.03 11.99 7.72
C PHE A 159 3.40 13.35 8.00
N LEU A 160 3.90 14.08 9.00
CA LEU A 160 3.65 15.50 9.22
C LEU A 160 4.95 16.28 9.10
N ALA A 161 4.89 17.47 8.48
CA ALA A 161 6.06 18.34 8.38
C ALA A 161 6.42 18.96 9.74
N LYS A 162 5.42 19.25 10.58
CA LYS A 162 5.59 19.74 11.96
C LYS A 162 4.42 19.29 12.83
N TYR A 163 4.68 19.04 14.12
CA TYR A 163 3.65 18.89 15.13
C TYR A 163 4.12 19.47 16.48
N PHE A 164 3.25 20.21 17.18
CA PHE A 164 3.49 20.62 18.56
C PHE A 164 2.19 20.74 19.36
N TYR A 165 2.31 20.47 20.67
CA TYR A 165 1.19 20.54 21.60
C TYR A 165 1.25 21.81 22.46
N GLN A 166 0.23 22.65 22.37
CA GLN A 166 0.06 23.84 23.19
C GLN A 166 -0.63 23.47 24.50
N LYS A 167 0.13 23.42 25.59
CA LYS A 167 -0.36 22.97 26.91
C LYS A 167 -1.46 23.86 27.49
N GLN A 168 -1.35 25.19 27.31
CA GLN A 168 -2.29 26.17 27.88
C GLN A 168 -3.71 25.94 27.35
N ASP A 169 -3.84 25.81 26.02
CA ASP A 169 -5.15 25.67 25.36
C ASP A 169 -5.54 24.22 25.09
N LYS A 170 -4.64 23.27 25.39
CA LYS A 170 -4.77 21.84 25.04
C LYS A 170 -5.06 21.64 23.54
N ILE A 171 -4.29 22.32 22.69
CA ILE A 171 -4.43 22.27 21.23
C ILE A 171 -3.18 21.62 20.61
N GLY A 172 -3.39 20.62 19.76
CA GLY A 172 -2.35 20.10 18.85
C GLY A 172 -2.34 20.92 17.56
N ARG A 173 -1.18 21.43 17.15
CA ARG A 173 -1.01 22.14 15.87
C ARG A 173 -0.10 21.34 14.95
N ALA A 174 -0.56 21.12 13.72
CA ALA A 174 0.13 20.31 12.74
C ALA A 174 0.35 21.10 11.44
N THR A 175 1.49 20.83 10.78
CA THR A 175 1.76 21.22 9.39
C THR A 175 1.79 19.96 8.54
N ILE A 176 1.03 19.97 7.45
CA ILE A 176 0.85 18.82 6.56
C ILE A 176 2.09 18.60 5.70
N GLN A 177 2.48 17.33 5.56
CA GLN A 177 3.47 16.89 4.57
C GLN A 177 2.79 16.67 3.21
N SER A 178 3.40 17.19 2.14
CA SER A 178 2.83 17.18 0.79
C SER A 178 3.62 16.36 -0.24
N VAL A 179 4.66 15.63 0.17
CA VAL A 179 5.35 14.70 -0.77
C VAL A 179 4.37 13.67 -1.33
N PRO A 180 4.49 13.28 -2.62
CA PRO A 180 3.49 12.47 -3.32
C PRO A 180 3.09 11.18 -2.58
N ALA A 181 4.06 10.42 -2.07
CA ALA A 181 3.80 9.16 -1.36
C ALA A 181 2.92 9.36 -0.11
N ILE A 182 3.15 10.43 0.66
CA ILE A 182 2.34 10.74 1.85
C ILE A 182 0.94 11.22 1.45
N ARG A 183 0.81 11.91 0.30
CA ARG A 183 -0.50 12.27 -0.25
C ARG A 183 -1.30 11.03 -0.65
N SER A 184 -0.69 10.10 -1.38
CA SER A 184 -1.35 8.85 -1.79
C SER A 184 -1.73 7.99 -0.58
N PHE A 185 -0.83 7.89 0.41
CA PHE A 185 -1.08 7.19 1.67
C PHE A 185 -2.36 7.66 2.36
N PHE A 186 -2.49 8.95 2.66
CA PHE A 186 -3.68 9.50 3.32
C PHE A 186 -4.90 9.60 2.38
N ALA A 187 -4.71 9.57 1.05
CA ALA A 187 -5.81 9.52 0.09
C ALA A 187 -6.54 8.17 0.08
N GLY A 188 -5.87 7.08 0.44
CA GLY A 188 -6.48 5.76 0.53
C GLY A 188 -5.52 4.60 0.79
N GLU A 189 -4.26 4.69 0.36
CA GLU A 189 -3.34 3.53 0.37
C GLU A 189 -3.03 3.01 1.78
N TRP A 190 -3.26 3.82 2.83
CA TRP A 190 -3.13 3.34 4.21
C TRP A 190 -4.03 2.12 4.48
N LEU A 191 -5.22 2.03 3.87
CA LEU A 191 -6.13 0.92 4.11
C LEU A 191 -5.66 -0.35 3.40
N GLU A 192 -5.02 -0.20 2.25
CA GLU A 192 -4.36 -1.30 1.52
C GLU A 192 -3.15 -1.82 2.30
N TRP A 193 -2.35 -0.92 2.91
CA TRP A 193 -1.24 -1.31 3.78
C TRP A 193 -1.75 -2.05 5.01
N TYR A 194 -2.82 -1.54 5.62
CA TYR A 194 -3.50 -2.20 6.74
C TYR A 194 -3.94 -3.61 6.35
N ALA A 195 -4.63 -3.76 5.22
CA ALA A 195 -5.10 -5.07 4.75
C ALA A 195 -3.93 -6.03 4.47
N LEU A 196 -2.88 -5.58 3.79
CA LEU A 196 -1.65 -6.35 3.57
C LEU A 196 -1.10 -6.87 4.91
N MET A 197 -0.89 -5.98 5.89
CA MET A 197 -0.29 -6.35 7.17
C MET A 197 -1.14 -7.31 7.98
N LYS A 198 -2.48 -7.16 7.97
CA LYS A 198 -3.37 -8.13 8.65
C LYS A 198 -3.30 -9.51 8.02
N LEU A 199 -3.24 -9.61 6.69
CA LEU A 199 -3.12 -10.90 6.01
C LEU A 199 -1.71 -11.50 6.18
N LEU A 200 -0.64 -10.70 6.09
CA LEU A 200 0.74 -11.14 6.37
C LEU A 200 0.86 -11.77 7.76
N ALA A 201 0.39 -11.05 8.79
CA ALA A 201 0.43 -11.53 10.17
C ALA A 201 -0.38 -12.83 10.33
N PHE A 202 -1.58 -12.90 9.75
CA PHE A 202 -2.42 -14.10 9.84
C PHE A 202 -1.78 -15.33 9.19
N PHE A 203 -1.27 -15.21 7.96
CA PHE A 203 -0.70 -16.36 7.25
C PHE A 203 0.69 -16.75 7.77
N GLN A 204 1.46 -15.79 8.28
CA GLN A 204 2.68 -16.10 9.03
C GLN A 204 2.36 -16.88 10.31
N GLN A 205 1.38 -16.42 11.10
CA GLN A 205 1.00 -17.07 12.36
C GLN A 205 0.47 -18.49 12.15
N THR A 206 -0.30 -18.71 11.07
CA THR A 206 -0.86 -20.02 10.73
C THR A 206 0.12 -20.93 9.97
N GLY A 207 1.30 -20.43 9.61
CA GLY A 207 2.33 -21.19 8.89
C GLY A 207 1.90 -21.62 7.48
N ARG A 208 0.88 -20.99 6.90
CA ARG A 208 0.41 -21.31 5.55
C ARG A 208 1.28 -20.62 4.50
N PRO A 209 1.79 -21.34 3.49
CA PRO A 209 2.50 -20.73 2.37
C PRO A 209 1.63 -19.71 1.62
N PHE A 210 2.19 -18.55 1.32
CA PHE A 210 1.53 -17.53 0.53
C PHE A 210 2.49 -16.77 -0.39
N SER A 211 1.93 -16.17 -1.44
CA SER A 211 2.51 -15.03 -2.15
C SER A 211 1.55 -13.85 -2.04
N CYS A 212 2.07 -12.63 -2.04
CA CYS A 212 1.24 -11.42 -1.92
C CYS A 212 1.77 -10.28 -2.78
N THR A 213 0.90 -9.34 -3.10
CA THR A 213 1.21 -8.10 -3.80
C THR A 213 0.17 -7.03 -3.47
N ARG A 214 0.50 -5.77 -3.70
CA ARG A 214 -0.47 -4.66 -3.75
C ARG A 214 -0.36 -3.94 -5.09
N ASN A 215 -1.39 -3.17 -5.45
CA ASN A 215 -1.44 -2.35 -6.67
C ASN A 215 -1.15 -3.21 -7.92
N LEU A 216 -1.77 -4.40 -7.99
CA LEU A 216 -1.54 -5.33 -9.09
C LEU A 216 -2.30 -4.87 -10.32
N SER A 217 -1.57 -4.47 -11.36
CA SER A 217 -2.18 -4.20 -12.67
C SER A 217 -2.60 -5.51 -13.33
N VAL A 218 -3.87 -5.61 -13.71
CA VAL A 218 -4.49 -6.79 -14.34
C VAL A 218 -5.03 -6.40 -15.71
N VAL A 219 -4.53 -7.04 -16.75
CA VAL A 219 -4.92 -6.83 -18.14
C VAL A 219 -5.61 -8.08 -18.66
N PHE A 220 -6.89 -7.96 -19.00
CA PHE A 220 -7.69 -9.04 -19.55
C PHE A 220 -7.48 -9.22 -21.06
N PRO A 221 -7.89 -10.35 -21.66
CA PRO A 221 -7.76 -10.59 -23.10
C PRO A 221 -8.40 -9.54 -24.01
N ASN A 222 -9.42 -8.83 -23.52
CA ASN A 222 -10.08 -7.74 -24.22
C ASN A 222 -9.40 -6.37 -23.99
N GLU A 223 -8.18 -6.37 -23.46
CA GLU A 223 -7.36 -5.18 -23.14
C GLU A 223 -7.90 -4.31 -22.00
N ASP A 224 -8.98 -4.71 -21.33
CA ASP A 224 -9.44 -4.01 -20.13
C ASP A 224 -8.36 -4.07 -19.05
N LEU A 225 -7.98 -2.88 -18.58
CA LEU A 225 -7.07 -2.70 -17.47
C LEU A 225 -7.86 -2.50 -16.18
N HIS A 226 -7.55 -3.31 -15.19
CA HIS A 226 -8.01 -3.18 -13.81
C HIS A 226 -6.80 -3.16 -12.87
N GLU A 227 -7.00 -2.63 -11.68
CA GLU A 227 -6.04 -2.70 -10.58
C GLU A 227 -6.69 -3.51 -9.46
N LEU A 228 -5.92 -4.38 -8.81
CA LEU A 228 -6.30 -5.01 -7.55
C LEU A 228 -5.48 -4.38 -6.42
N ASP A 229 -6.19 -3.85 -5.44
CA ASP A 229 -5.62 -3.12 -4.31
C ASP A 229 -4.67 -4.02 -3.50
N VAL A 230 -5.14 -5.18 -3.01
CA VAL A 230 -4.32 -6.20 -2.33
C VAL A 230 -4.69 -7.60 -2.83
N PHE A 231 -3.69 -8.40 -3.20
CA PHE A 231 -3.89 -9.77 -3.66
C PHE A 231 -2.96 -10.75 -2.95
N PHE A 232 -3.54 -11.85 -2.46
CA PHE A 232 -2.81 -12.99 -1.92
C PHE A 232 -3.13 -14.26 -2.71
N LEU A 233 -2.14 -15.13 -2.82
CA LEU A 233 -2.31 -16.49 -3.32
C LEU A 233 -1.84 -17.47 -2.24
N ILE A 234 -2.79 -18.15 -1.61
CA ILE A 234 -2.54 -19.09 -0.51
C ILE A 234 -2.43 -20.50 -1.08
N ASP A 235 -1.46 -21.26 -0.57
CA ASP A 235 -1.19 -22.64 -0.99
C ASP A 235 -1.06 -22.81 -2.53
N GLY A 236 -0.62 -21.74 -3.21
CA GLY A 236 -0.40 -21.69 -4.67
C GLY A 236 -1.66 -21.71 -5.54
N ASN A 237 -2.88 -21.75 -4.98
CA ASN A 237 -4.10 -21.83 -5.80
C ASN A 237 -5.30 -21.04 -5.27
N THR A 238 -5.35 -20.71 -3.97
CA THR A 238 -6.49 -20.04 -3.34
C THR A 238 -6.29 -18.53 -3.38
N PRO A 239 -6.97 -17.78 -4.27
CA PRO A 239 -6.82 -16.34 -4.33
C PRO A 239 -7.55 -15.67 -3.16
N ILE A 240 -7.04 -14.54 -2.71
CA ILE A 240 -7.76 -13.58 -1.87
C ILE A 240 -7.53 -12.21 -2.49
N CYS A 241 -8.62 -11.53 -2.83
CA CYS A 241 -8.60 -10.18 -3.35
C CYS A 241 -9.27 -9.27 -2.32
N VAL A 242 -8.56 -8.25 -1.86
CA VAL A 242 -9.10 -7.23 -0.96
C VAL A 242 -9.07 -5.89 -1.68
N GLU A 243 -10.24 -5.34 -1.94
CA GLU A 243 -10.47 -4.01 -2.48
C GLU A 243 -10.74 -3.04 -1.33
N CYS A 244 -9.94 -1.99 -1.21
CA CYS A 244 -9.91 -1.08 -0.09
C CYS A 244 -10.64 0.23 -0.44
N LYS A 245 -11.61 0.63 0.40
CA LYS A 245 -12.41 1.85 0.20
C LYS A 245 -12.45 2.73 1.44
N THR A 246 -11.86 3.91 1.31
CA THR A 246 -11.85 4.96 2.35
C THR A 246 -12.94 6.02 2.14
N GLY A 247 -13.76 5.90 1.08
CA GLY A 247 -14.82 6.83 0.72
C GLY A 247 -16.06 6.13 0.18
N GLU A 248 -16.96 6.90 -0.45
CA GLU A 248 -18.18 6.36 -1.04
C GLU A 248 -17.85 5.38 -2.19
N PHE A 249 -18.44 4.18 -2.14
CA PHE A 249 -18.13 3.07 -3.04
C PHE A 249 -19.36 2.47 -3.71
N ARG A 250 -20.59 2.88 -3.34
CA ARG A 250 -21.82 2.20 -3.81
C ARG A 250 -21.98 2.24 -5.32
N GLN A 251 -21.54 3.32 -5.97
CA GLN A 251 -21.55 3.46 -7.42
C GLN A 251 -20.65 2.43 -8.14
N ASP A 252 -19.66 1.88 -7.44
CA ASP A 252 -18.67 0.96 -8.00
C ASP A 252 -18.99 -0.51 -7.70
N ILE A 253 -20.08 -0.82 -6.99
CA ILE A 253 -20.43 -2.20 -6.63
C ILE A 253 -20.54 -3.11 -7.86
N ASP A 254 -21.19 -2.63 -8.93
CA ASP A 254 -21.32 -3.39 -10.19
C ASP A 254 -19.97 -3.62 -10.89
N LYS A 255 -19.04 -2.66 -10.77
CA LYS A 255 -17.68 -2.81 -11.27
C LYS A 255 -16.98 -3.96 -10.55
N TYR A 256 -17.11 -4.05 -9.23
CA TYR A 256 -16.50 -5.11 -8.42
C TYR A 256 -17.13 -6.48 -8.66
N LEU A 257 -18.45 -6.54 -8.82
CA LEU A 257 -19.16 -7.77 -9.20
C LEU A 257 -18.65 -8.32 -10.53
N LYS A 258 -18.49 -7.45 -11.54
CA LYS A 258 -17.94 -7.84 -12.85
C LYS A 258 -16.50 -8.31 -12.72
N LEU A 259 -15.67 -7.58 -11.98
CA LEU A 259 -14.27 -7.92 -11.78
C LEU A 259 -14.11 -9.29 -11.10
N ARG A 260 -14.81 -9.54 -9.99
CA ARG A 260 -14.82 -10.86 -9.32
C ARG A 260 -15.18 -11.99 -10.29
N LYS A 261 -16.26 -11.82 -11.06
CA LYS A 261 -16.73 -12.83 -12.02
C LYS A 261 -15.69 -13.11 -13.10
N ARG A 262 -15.06 -12.07 -13.64
CA ARG A 262 -13.99 -12.19 -14.66
C ARG A 262 -12.74 -12.86 -14.13
N LEU A 263 -12.39 -12.61 -12.86
CA LEU A 263 -11.26 -13.27 -12.19
C LEU A 263 -11.55 -14.73 -11.84
N GLY A 264 -12.83 -15.14 -11.81
CA GLY A 264 -13.24 -16.46 -11.37
C GLY A 264 -12.94 -16.70 -9.88
N VAL A 265 -13.03 -15.64 -9.06
CA VAL A 265 -12.76 -15.69 -7.62
C VAL A 265 -14.07 -15.93 -6.86
N ASP A 266 -14.01 -16.79 -5.84
CA ASP A 266 -15.17 -17.05 -5.00
C ASP A 266 -15.64 -15.79 -4.27
N ARG A 267 -16.93 -15.69 -3.99
CA ARG A 267 -17.50 -14.54 -3.27
C ARG A 267 -16.80 -14.30 -1.93
N SER A 268 -16.50 -15.36 -1.19
CA SER A 268 -15.87 -15.27 0.13
C SER A 268 -14.41 -14.81 0.05
N GLN A 269 -13.77 -14.95 -1.13
CA GLN A 269 -12.39 -14.60 -1.41
C GLN A 269 -12.22 -13.21 -2.06
N PHE A 270 -13.30 -12.58 -2.51
CA PHE A 270 -13.30 -11.22 -3.05
C PHE A 270 -13.98 -10.26 -2.07
N ILE A 271 -13.16 -9.49 -1.36
CA ILE A 271 -13.53 -8.74 -0.16
C ILE A 271 -13.43 -7.24 -0.45
N LEU A 272 -14.50 -6.50 -0.19
CA LEU A 272 -14.47 -5.03 -0.14
C LEU A 272 -14.31 -4.60 1.32
N CYS A 273 -13.12 -4.13 1.68
CA CYS A 273 -12.82 -3.56 2.99
C CYS A 273 -13.10 -2.06 2.98
N CYS A 274 -14.14 -1.63 3.70
CA CYS A 274 -14.66 -0.26 3.63
C CYS A 274 -14.69 0.40 5.01
N THR A 275 -14.09 1.59 5.16
CA THR A 275 -13.99 2.26 6.48
C THR A 275 -15.29 2.88 6.97
N GLY A 276 -16.24 3.15 6.07
CA GLY A 276 -17.53 3.78 6.38
C GLY A 276 -18.65 2.81 6.74
N LEU A 277 -18.36 1.53 7.02
CA LEU A 277 -19.38 0.51 7.31
C LEU A 277 -19.41 0.12 8.78
N THR A 278 -20.62 0.08 9.35
CA THR A 278 -20.89 -0.70 10.57
C THR A 278 -20.92 -2.20 10.26
N ASP A 279 -20.80 -3.05 11.29
CA ASP A 279 -20.89 -4.51 11.12
C ASP A 279 -22.24 -4.93 10.52
N GLU A 280 -23.33 -4.26 10.91
CA GLU A 280 -24.67 -4.53 10.38
C GLU A 280 -24.78 -4.14 8.91
N GLN A 281 -24.21 -2.99 8.52
CA GLN A 281 -24.18 -2.56 7.12
C GLN A 281 -23.33 -3.50 6.26
N ALA A 282 -22.14 -3.90 6.75
CA ALA A 282 -21.28 -4.86 6.06
C ALA A 282 -21.98 -6.21 5.88
N THR A 283 -22.68 -6.69 6.91
CA THR A 283 -23.46 -7.94 6.85
C THR A 283 -24.63 -7.82 5.86
N GLY A 284 -25.38 -6.71 5.91
CA GLY A 284 -26.52 -6.47 5.01
C GLY A 284 -26.10 -6.36 3.54
N LEU A 285 -25.03 -5.60 3.25
CA LEU A 285 -24.47 -5.48 1.90
C LEU A 285 -23.94 -6.81 1.39
N SER A 286 -23.27 -7.58 2.26
CA SER A 286 -22.86 -8.94 1.91
C SER A 286 -24.09 -9.79 1.59
N GLY A 287 -25.16 -9.77 2.39
CA GLY A 287 -26.38 -10.53 2.10
C GLY A 287 -27.03 -10.16 0.75
N MET A 288 -26.96 -8.87 0.38
CA MET A 288 -27.62 -8.32 -0.80
C MET A 288 -26.86 -8.54 -2.12
N TYR A 289 -25.53 -8.50 -2.08
CA TYR A 289 -24.69 -8.61 -3.28
C TYR A 289 -23.86 -9.90 -3.27
N GLU A 290 -23.49 -10.39 -4.46
CA GLU A 290 -22.54 -11.50 -4.60
C GLU A 290 -21.08 -11.07 -4.35
N LEU A 291 -20.85 -10.27 -3.31
CA LEU A 291 -19.57 -9.78 -2.82
C LEU A 291 -19.49 -9.99 -1.30
N THR A 292 -18.29 -9.91 -0.76
CA THR A 292 -18.07 -9.84 0.68
C THR A 292 -17.72 -8.41 1.05
N PHE A 293 -18.40 -7.85 2.05
CA PHE A 293 -18.09 -6.54 2.61
C PHE A 293 -17.64 -6.71 4.06
N VAL A 294 -16.57 -6.02 4.41
CA VAL A 294 -16.06 -5.92 5.78
C VAL A 294 -15.71 -4.46 6.07
N ASN A 295 -15.68 -4.10 7.35
CA ASN A 295 -14.94 -2.93 7.82
C ASN A 295 -13.52 -3.35 8.25
N PRO A 296 -12.61 -2.40 8.57
CA PRO A 296 -11.24 -2.74 8.94
C PRO A 296 -11.14 -3.74 10.11
N THR A 297 -12.02 -3.63 11.11
CA THR A 297 -12.05 -4.52 12.29
C THR A 297 -12.55 -5.93 11.95
N GLY A 298 -13.46 -6.05 10.98
CA GLY A 298 -14.03 -7.33 10.54
C GLY A 298 -13.16 -8.13 9.58
N LEU A 299 -12.13 -7.50 8.97
CA LEU A 299 -11.28 -8.15 7.97
C LEU A 299 -10.60 -9.42 8.52
N SER A 300 -9.88 -9.32 9.64
CA SER A 300 -9.18 -10.48 10.22
C SER A 300 -10.12 -11.61 10.62
N ALA A 301 -11.30 -11.27 11.15
CA ALA A 301 -12.32 -12.26 11.53
C ALA A 301 -12.91 -12.97 10.30
N HIS A 302 -13.04 -12.26 9.17
CA HIS A 302 -13.45 -12.87 7.90
C HIS A 302 -12.37 -13.82 7.35
N ILE A 303 -11.10 -13.38 7.33
CA ILE A 303 -9.98 -14.24 6.91
C ILE A 303 -9.88 -15.50 7.77
N ALA A 304 -10.04 -15.38 9.09
CA ALA A 304 -10.02 -16.53 9.99
C ALA A 304 -11.17 -17.53 9.77
N LYS A 305 -12.31 -17.10 9.19
CA LYS A 305 -13.41 -18.01 8.84
C LYS A 305 -13.17 -18.75 7.52
N LEU A 306 -12.30 -18.23 6.67
CA LEU A 306 -11.97 -18.83 5.37
C LEU A 306 -10.98 -20.00 5.47
N PHE A 307 -10.20 -20.09 6.56
CA PHE A 307 -9.02 -20.97 6.68
C PHE A 307 -8.92 -21.71 8.00
#